data_AF-A0A1Z5H7T1-F1
#
_entry.id   AF-A0A1Z5H7T1-F1
#
_cell.length_a   1.000
_cell.length_b   1.000
_cell.length_c   1.000
_cell.angle_alpha   90.00
_cell.angle_beta   90.00
_cell.angle_gamma   90.00
#
_symmetry.space_group_name_H-M   'P 1'
#
loop_
_entity.id
_entity.type
_entity.pdbx_description
1 polymer ?
#
loop_
_entity_poly.entity_id
_entity_poly.type
_entity_poly.pdbx_seq_one_letter_code
_entity_poly.pdbx_strand_id
1 'polypeptide(L)'
;MEILKNNGLDKTTYKQCFELSRKLPRNSKVKKCLQTWLKKHFTLQKKLTSLPLLVSSDIIESLFGNFKHIIERSPQADMNRTALLIPALCGKLTDTTVTQALRKASQTDIEAWEKQYISYTVQKNRMHFSMPLIADTWGSLRRPKSHFSTA
;
A
#
# COMPACT_ATOMS: atom_id res chain seq x y z
N MET A 1 -25.20 7.42 -2.77
CA MET A 1 -24.09 6.46 -2.94
C MET A 1 -23.08 6.52 -1.80
N GLU A 2 -22.98 7.64 -1.08
CA GLU A 2 -22.06 7.84 0.05
C GLU A 2 -22.04 6.70 1.08
N ILE A 3 -23.22 6.20 1.49
CA ILE A 3 -23.35 5.08 2.44
C ILE A 3 -22.56 3.85 1.98
N LEU A 4 -22.74 3.42 0.72
CA LEU A 4 -22.08 2.23 0.17
C LEU A 4 -20.59 2.46 -0.09
N LYS A 5 -20.20 3.70 -0.41
CA LYS A 5 -18.80 4.06 -0.60
C LYS A 5 -18.05 3.96 0.73
N ASN A 6 -18.55 4.58 1.79
CA ASN A 6 -17.81 4.70 3.05
C ASN A 6 -17.91 3.47 3.95
N ASN A 7 -19.04 2.77 3.95
CA ASN A 7 -19.28 1.65 4.87
C ASN A 7 -19.27 0.28 4.18
N GLY A 8 -19.19 0.24 2.84
CA GLY A 8 -19.35 -0.98 2.06
C GLY A 8 -20.78 -1.52 2.07
N LEU A 9 -20.97 -2.66 1.40
CA LEU A 9 -22.22 -3.39 1.35
C LEU A 9 -22.23 -4.50 2.40
N ASP A 10 -23.11 -4.38 3.39
CA ASP A 10 -23.37 -5.38 4.41
C ASP A 10 -24.89 -5.48 4.68
N LYS A 11 -25.30 -6.19 5.73
CA LYS A 11 -26.72 -6.33 6.08
C LYS A 11 -27.36 -4.98 6.45
N THR A 12 -26.60 -4.07 7.06
CA THR A 12 -27.12 -2.79 7.55
C THR A 12 -27.28 -1.80 6.40
N THR A 13 -26.24 -1.62 5.58
CA THR A 13 -26.24 -0.73 4.43
C THR A 13 -27.14 -1.24 3.32
N TYR A 14 -27.28 -2.56 3.15
CA TYR A 14 -28.28 -3.14 2.24
C TYR A 14 -29.69 -2.65 2.60
N LYS A 15 -30.09 -2.74 3.88
CA LYS A 15 -31.42 -2.30 4.33
C LYS A 15 -31.61 -0.80 4.13
N GLN A 16 -30.63 0.00 4.52
CA GLN A 16 -30.67 1.46 4.34
C GLN A 16 -30.83 1.84 2.87
N CYS A 17 -30.03 1.25 1.97
CA CYS A 17 -30.14 1.51 0.53
C CYS A 17 -31.44 0.99 -0.07
N PHE A 18 -31.96 -0.13 0.43
CA PHE A 18 -33.24 -0.66 -0.02
C PHE A 18 -34.40 0.28 0.35
N GLU A 19 -34.43 0.80 1.58
CA GLU A 19 -35.43 1.80 2.00
C GLU A 19 -35.29 3.11 1.22
N LEU A 20 -34.07 3.59 0.98
CA LEU A 20 -33.85 4.76 0.13
C LEU A 20 -34.38 4.54 -1.30
N SER A 21 -34.22 3.34 -1.85
CA SER A 21 -34.75 2.99 -3.17
C SER A 21 -36.28 3.05 -3.23
N ARG A 22 -36.98 2.91 -2.09
CA ARG A 22 -38.45 2.99 -2.05
C ARG A 22 -38.95 4.40 -2.33
N LYS A 23 -38.17 5.43 -2.00
CA LYS A 23 -38.45 6.85 -2.30
C LYS A 23 -38.46 7.13 -3.81
N LEU A 24 -37.85 6.27 -4.63
CA LEU A 24 -37.86 6.42 -6.09
C LEU A 24 -39.21 6.02 -6.69
N PRO A 25 -39.62 6.67 -7.81
CA PRO A 25 -40.86 6.37 -8.52
C PRO A 25 -41.01 4.89 -8.84
N ARG A 26 -42.25 4.36 -8.74
CA ARG A 26 -42.56 2.93 -8.87
C ARG A 26 -42.08 2.31 -10.19
N ASN A 27 -42.12 3.07 -11.28
CA ASN A 27 -41.75 2.62 -12.62
C ASN A 27 -40.33 3.03 -13.05
N SER A 28 -39.50 3.54 -12.13
CA SER A 28 -38.13 3.94 -12.45
C SER A 28 -37.26 2.74 -12.80
N LYS A 29 -36.62 2.79 -13.98
CA LYS A 29 -35.59 1.82 -14.39
C LYS A 29 -34.43 1.78 -13.39
N VAL A 30 -34.06 2.95 -12.85
CA VAL A 30 -32.98 3.10 -11.87
C VAL A 30 -33.30 2.33 -10.58
N LYS A 31 -34.54 2.41 -10.10
CA LYS A 31 -34.98 1.67 -8.90
C LYS A 31 -34.83 0.15 -9.09
N LYS A 32 -35.34 -0.37 -10.21
CA LYS A 32 -35.24 -1.80 -10.54
C LYS A 32 -33.78 -2.24 -10.66
N CYS A 33 -32.96 -1.48 -11.38
CA CYS A 33 -31.54 -1.76 -11.55
C CYS A 33 -30.80 -1.80 -10.20
N LEU A 34 -31.00 -0.78 -9.35
CA LEU A 34 -30.38 -0.68 -8.04
C LEU A 34 -30.78 -1.84 -7.12
N GLN A 35 -32.06 -2.20 -7.08
CA GLN A 35 -32.53 -3.31 -6.24
C GLN A 35 -31.99 -4.67 -6.70
N THR A 36 -31.93 -4.89 -8.02
CA THR A 36 -31.32 -6.11 -8.59
C THR A 36 -29.83 -6.17 -8.26
N TRP A 37 -29.12 -5.05 -8.42
CA TRP A 37 -27.70 -4.94 -8.08
C TRP A 37 -27.46 -5.21 -6.58
N LEU A 38 -28.21 -4.56 -5.69
CA LEU A 38 -28.08 -4.74 -4.23
C LEU A 38 -28.28 -6.21 -3.83
N LYS A 39 -29.31 -6.87 -4.37
CA LYS A 39 -29.58 -8.29 -4.07
C LYS A 39 -28.46 -9.20 -4.55
N LYS A 40 -27.97 -8.99 -5.78
CA LYS A 40 -26.88 -9.77 -6.36
C LYS A 40 -25.60 -9.63 -5.52
N HIS A 41 -25.20 -8.40 -5.23
CA HIS A 41 -23.96 -8.12 -4.49
C HIS A 41 -24.05 -8.50 -3.01
N PHE A 42 -25.23 -8.41 -2.37
CA PHE A 42 -25.41 -8.89 -1.01
C PHE A 42 -25.30 -10.42 -0.92
N THR A 43 -25.81 -11.13 -1.93
CA THR A 43 -25.63 -12.59 -2.02
C THR A 43 -24.16 -12.97 -2.22
N LEU A 44 -23.42 -12.19 -3.03
CA LEU A 44 -21.98 -12.38 -3.20
C LEU A 44 -21.20 -12.09 -1.91
N GLN A 45 -21.53 -11.01 -1.20
CA GLN A 45 -20.88 -10.66 0.06
C GLN A 45 -20.96 -11.83 1.05
N LYS A 46 -22.15 -12.39 1.27
CA LYS A 46 -22.33 -13.55 2.15
C LYS A 46 -21.50 -14.79 1.79
N LYS A 47 -21.14 -14.96 0.51
CA LYS A 47 -20.35 -16.09 0.05
C LYS A 47 -18.84 -15.85 0.21
N LEU A 48 -18.40 -14.61 0.06
CA LEU A 48 -16.98 -14.25 0.03
C LEU A 48 -16.41 -13.91 1.40
N THR A 49 -17.15 -13.14 2.22
CA THR A 49 -16.61 -12.60 3.46
C THR A 49 -17.70 -12.20 4.45
N SER A 50 -17.35 -12.17 5.74
CA SER A 50 -18.17 -11.58 6.80
C SER A 50 -18.05 -10.05 6.85
N LEU A 51 -17.04 -9.48 6.19
CA LEU A 51 -16.79 -8.05 6.16
C LEU A 51 -17.68 -7.32 5.13
N PRO A 52 -17.89 -6.01 5.28
CA PRO A 52 -18.60 -5.22 4.27
C PRO A 52 -17.87 -5.26 2.92
N LEU A 53 -18.62 -5.46 1.84
CA LEU A 53 -18.07 -5.55 0.48
C LEU A 53 -17.84 -4.14 -0.09
N LEU A 54 -16.64 -3.85 -0.58
CA LEU A 54 -16.37 -2.60 -1.30
C LEU A 54 -17.18 -2.52 -2.60
N VAL A 55 -17.85 -1.40 -2.80
CA VAL A 55 -18.78 -1.18 -3.92
C VAL A 55 -18.13 -0.38 -5.06
N SER A 56 -17.04 0.32 -4.79
CA SER A 56 -16.31 1.15 -5.75
C SER A 56 -14.81 1.09 -5.52
N SER A 57 -14.03 1.33 -6.56
CA SER A 57 -12.58 1.46 -6.50
C SER A 57 -12.10 2.81 -5.98
N ASP A 58 -12.96 3.82 -5.82
CA ASP A 58 -12.60 5.18 -5.39
C ASP A 58 -11.74 5.21 -4.12
N ILE A 59 -11.99 4.33 -3.15
CA ILE A 59 -11.19 4.23 -1.92
C ILE A 59 -9.78 3.73 -2.23
N ILE A 60 -9.66 2.75 -3.12
CA ILE A 60 -8.37 2.21 -3.56
C ILE A 60 -7.61 3.27 -4.35
N GLU A 61 -8.29 3.97 -5.26
CA GLU A 61 -7.70 5.06 -6.04
C GLU A 61 -7.23 6.21 -5.13
N SER A 62 -8.04 6.59 -4.15
CA SER A 62 -7.68 7.62 -3.15
C SER A 62 -6.48 7.18 -2.31
N LEU A 63 -6.43 5.91 -1.89
CA LEU A 63 -5.29 5.34 -1.16
C LEU A 63 -4.01 5.41 -1.98
N PHE A 64 -4.07 5.00 -3.26
CA PHE A 64 -2.92 5.08 -4.16
C PHE A 64 -2.55 6.54 -4.52
N GLY A 65 -3.50 7.46 -4.56
CA GLY A 65 -3.23 8.89 -4.69
C GLY A 65 -2.44 9.44 -3.51
N ASN A 66 -2.87 9.13 -2.28
CA ASN A 66 -2.15 9.52 -1.06
C ASN A 66 -0.75 8.89 -1.01
N PHE A 67 -0.65 7.61 -1.35
CA PHE A 67 0.61 6.89 -1.44
C PHE A 67 1.60 7.57 -2.40
N LYS A 68 1.18 7.90 -3.62
CA LYS A 68 2.04 8.61 -4.60
C LYS A 68 2.54 9.94 -4.07
N HIS A 69 1.63 10.73 -3.49
CA HIS A 69 1.97 12.04 -2.92
C HIS A 69 3.00 11.97 -1.78
N ILE A 70 2.97 10.91 -0.96
CA ILE A 70 3.97 10.68 0.09
C ILE A 70 5.33 10.33 -0.52
N ILE A 71 5.36 9.52 -1.58
CA ILE A 71 6.59 9.05 -2.20
C ILE A 71 7.29 10.13 -3.00
N GLU A 72 6.53 11.00 -3.68
CA GLU A 72 7.09 12.13 -4.44
C GLU A 72 7.98 13.04 -3.57
N ARG A 73 7.76 13.06 -2.24
CA ARG A 73 8.56 13.83 -1.28
C ARG A 73 9.79 13.07 -0.78
N SER A 74 9.91 11.78 -1.05
CA SER A 74 11.02 10.94 -0.63
C SER A 74 12.07 10.84 -1.75
N PRO A 75 13.33 11.23 -1.50
CA PRO A 75 14.40 11.13 -2.50
C PRO A 75 14.84 9.68 -2.79
N GLN A 76 14.34 8.70 -2.02
CA GLN A 76 14.79 7.32 -2.08
C GLN A 76 13.83 6.46 -2.93
N ALA A 77 14.27 6.10 -4.13
CA ALA A 77 13.48 5.39 -5.14
C ALA A 77 13.35 3.87 -4.89
N ASP A 78 13.21 3.42 -3.64
CA ASP A 78 12.97 2.01 -3.35
C ASP A 78 11.47 1.72 -3.27
N MET A 79 10.85 1.53 -4.44
CA MET A 79 9.43 1.25 -4.56
C MET A 79 9.00 -0.03 -3.82
N ASN A 80 9.90 -1.02 -3.70
CA ASN A 80 9.57 -2.32 -3.13
C ASN A 80 9.39 -2.22 -1.61
N ARG A 81 10.33 -1.58 -0.92
CA ARG A 81 10.20 -1.33 0.53
C ARG A 81 9.02 -0.41 0.84
N THR A 82 8.80 0.56 -0.04
CA THR A 82 7.74 1.56 0.11
C THR A 82 6.35 0.95 0.05
N ALA A 83 6.17 -0.24 -0.56
CA ALA A 83 4.89 -0.95 -0.54
C ALA A 83 4.35 -1.22 0.87
N LEU A 84 5.22 -1.34 1.88
CA LEU A 84 4.82 -1.49 3.29
C LEU A 84 4.11 -0.25 3.86
N LEU A 85 4.23 0.91 3.22
CA LEU A 85 3.50 2.11 3.61
C LEU A 85 2.01 2.00 3.28
N ILE A 86 1.62 1.29 2.22
CA ILE A 86 0.21 1.16 1.80
C ILE A 86 -0.68 0.67 2.95
N PRO A 87 -0.40 -0.47 3.62
CA PRO A 87 -1.22 -0.92 4.74
C PRO A 87 -1.14 0.02 5.96
N ALA A 88 -0.01 0.72 6.17
CA ALA A 88 0.13 1.69 7.25
C ALA A 88 -0.82 2.91 7.06
N LEU A 89 -1.13 3.28 5.82
CA LEU A 89 -2.05 4.38 5.49
C LEU A 89 -3.53 4.04 5.67
N CYS A 90 -3.88 2.75 5.77
CA CYS A 90 -5.27 2.32 5.96
C CYS A 90 -5.77 2.46 7.41
N GLY A 91 -4.86 2.62 8.38
CA GLY A 91 -5.18 2.72 9.80
C GLY A 91 -5.26 4.16 10.31
N LYS A 92 -5.87 4.35 11.49
CA LYS A 92 -5.74 5.61 12.22
C LYS A 92 -4.38 5.63 12.92
N LEU A 93 -3.53 6.56 12.52
CA LEU A 93 -2.23 6.78 13.16
C LEU A 93 -2.43 7.55 14.47
N THR A 94 -2.64 6.82 15.56
CA THR A 94 -2.61 7.37 16.92
C THR A 94 -1.23 7.17 17.54
N ASP A 95 -0.86 8.01 18.50
CA ASP A 95 0.42 7.90 19.22
C ASP A 95 0.69 6.48 19.76
N THR A 96 -0.35 5.85 20.31
CA THR A 96 -0.30 4.47 20.80
C THR A 96 -0.02 3.44 19.70
N THR A 97 -0.68 3.56 18.54
CA THR A 97 -0.47 2.64 17.40
C THR A 97 0.92 2.80 16.80
N VAL A 98 1.41 4.04 16.69
CA VAL A 98 2.76 4.35 16.18
C VAL A 98 3.82 3.81 17.14
N THR A 99 3.69 4.10 18.44
CA THR A 99 4.61 3.59 19.46
C THR A 99 4.65 2.07 19.50
N GLN A 100 3.48 1.42 19.40
CA GLN A 100 3.43 -0.04 19.35
C GLN A 100 4.07 -0.60 18.08
N ALA A 101 3.84 0.03 16.92
CA ALA A 101 4.45 -0.39 15.66
C ALA A 101 5.98 -0.28 15.72
N LEU A 102 6.51 0.85 16.20
CA LEU A 102 7.95 1.06 16.37
C LEU A 102 8.59 0.11 17.39
N ARG A 103 7.86 -0.32 18.42
CA ARG A 103 8.34 -1.32 19.38
C ARG A 103 8.34 -2.74 18.84
N LYS A 104 7.41 -3.08 17.94
CA LYS A 104 7.21 -4.44 17.43
C LYS A 104 7.93 -4.72 16.12
N ALA A 105 8.15 -3.71 15.29
CA ALA A 105 8.81 -3.85 14.01
C ALA A 105 10.22 -3.28 14.10
N SER A 106 11.22 -4.16 14.18
CA SER A 106 12.62 -3.78 14.12
C SER A 106 13.09 -3.64 12.67
N GLN A 107 14.20 -2.93 12.47
CA GLN A 107 14.85 -2.84 11.16
C GLN A 107 15.21 -4.23 10.60
N THR A 108 15.64 -5.14 11.47
CA THR A 108 15.93 -6.54 11.13
C THR A 108 14.72 -7.29 10.60
N ASP A 109 13.52 -7.02 11.12
CA ASP A 109 12.29 -7.65 10.62
C ASP A 109 11.94 -7.18 9.21
N ILE A 110 12.16 -5.89 8.93
CA ILE A 110 11.93 -5.30 7.59
C ILE A 110 12.90 -5.88 6.57
N GLU A 111 14.16 -6.05 6.93
CA GLU A 111 15.19 -6.66 6.06
C GLU A 111 14.92 -8.14 5.80
N ALA A 112 14.48 -8.88 6.83
CA ALA A 112 14.08 -10.28 6.69
C ALA A 112 12.85 -10.41 5.76
N TRP A 113 11.84 -9.54 5.95
CA TRP A 113 10.67 -9.48 5.07
C TRP A 113 11.05 -9.15 3.63
N GLU A 114 11.93 -8.16 3.42
CA GLU A 114 12.42 -7.82 2.07
C GLU A 114 13.08 -9.03 1.42
N LYS A 115 13.99 -9.72 2.12
CA LYS A 115 14.68 -10.90 1.56
C LYS A 115 13.70 -12.03 1.22
N GLN A 116 12.64 -12.18 2.00
CA GLN A 116 11.64 -13.23 1.82
C GLN A 116 10.68 -12.96 0.65
N TYR A 117 10.23 -11.71 0.50
CA TYR A 117 9.16 -11.36 -0.45
C TYR A 117 9.62 -10.58 -1.68
N ILE A 118 10.79 -9.94 -1.62
CA ILE A 118 11.35 -9.16 -2.71
C ILE A 118 12.57 -9.90 -3.27
N SER A 119 12.37 -10.52 -4.43
CA SER A 119 13.44 -11.18 -5.17
C SER A 119 14.55 -10.21 -5.57
N TYR A 120 15.76 -10.73 -5.71
CA TYR A 120 16.92 -9.96 -6.11
C TYR A 120 16.70 -9.31 -7.49
N THR A 121 16.68 -7.97 -7.54
CA THR A 121 16.33 -7.24 -8.76
C THR A 121 17.50 -7.20 -9.74
N VAL A 122 17.19 -7.08 -11.04
CA VAL A 122 18.21 -6.91 -12.10
C VAL A 122 19.10 -5.69 -11.84
N GLN A 123 18.57 -4.62 -11.24
CA GLN A 123 19.36 -3.46 -10.85
C GLN A 123 20.36 -3.77 -9.73
N LYS A 124 19.94 -4.53 -8.70
CA LYS A 124 20.86 -5.02 -7.66
C LYS A 124 21.93 -5.95 -8.25
N ASN A 125 21.57 -6.81 -9.21
CA ASN A 125 22.55 -7.61 -9.99
C ASN A 125 23.57 -6.73 -10.70
N ARG A 126 23.12 -5.69 -11.41
CA ARG A 126 24.01 -4.77 -12.14
C ARG A 126 24.94 -4.00 -11.21
N MET A 127 24.42 -3.50 -10.08
CA MET A 127 25.24 -2.77 -9.09
C MET A 127 26.24 -3.67 -8.37
N HIS A 128 25.85 -4.90 -8.03
CA HIS A 128 26.76 -5.86 -7.40
C HIS A 128 27.84 -6.33 -8.36
N PHE A 129 27.51 -6.48 -9.66
CA PHE A 129 28.49 -6.81 -10.70
C PHE A 129 29.46 -5.65 -11.00
N SER A 130 29.03 -4.38 -10.89
CA SER A 130 29.89 -3.22 -11.12
C SER A 130 30.71 -2.78 -9.89
N MET A 131 30.35 -3.24 -8.69
CA MET A 131 31.03 -2.88 -7.44
C MET A 131 32.52 -3.31 -7.37
N PRO A 132 32.91 -4.53 -7.82
CA PRO A 132 34.32 -4.94 -7.85
C PRO A 132 35.18 -4.05 -8.76
N LEU A 133 34.66 -3.69 -9.94
CA LEU A 133 35.38 -2.86 -10.93
C LEU A 133 35.66 -1.43 -10.43
N ILE A 134 34.79 -0.90 -9.56
CA ILE A 134 34.96 0.42 -8.95
C ILE A 134 35.93 0.34 -7.77
N ALA A 135 35.86 -0.70 -6.94
CA ALA A 135 36.80 -0.88 -5.82
C ALA A 135 38.26 -0.99 -6.29
N ASP A 136 38.50 -1.69 -7.42
CA ASP A 136 39.83 -1.83 -8.02
C ASP A 136 40.36 -0.51 -8.61
N THR A 137 39.47 0.36 -9.11
CA THR A 137 39.86 1.68 -9.66
C THR A 137 40.13 2.74 -8.60
N TRP A 138 39.53 2.65 -7.41
CA TRP A 138 39.87 3.52 -6.27
C TRP A 138 41.06 3.00 -5.45
N GLY A 139 41.37 1.70 -5.54
CA GLY A 139 42.59 1.10 -4.98
C GLY A 139 43.87 1.59 -5.65
N SER A 140 43.83 1.88 -6.96
CA SER A 140 44.98 2.35 -7.74
C SER A 140 45.25 3.86 -7.64
N LEU A 141 44.34 4.65 -7.05
CA LEU A 141 44.50 6.11 -6.88
C LEU A 141 45.06 6.54 -5.51
N ARG A 142 45.46 5.61 -4.62
CA ARG A 142 46.23 5.96 -3.41
C ARG A 142 47.70 6.12 -3.78
N ARG A 143 48.12 7.37 -3.99
CA ARG A 143 49.54 7.77 -4.16
C ARG A 143 50.42 7.19 -3.03
N PRO A 144 51.66 6.78 -3.32
CA PRO A 144 52.58 6.26 -2.31
C PRO A 144 52.91 7.35 -1.28
N LYS A 145 52.90 6.97 0.01
CA LYS A 145 53.36 7.82 1.11
C LYS A 145 54.82 8.18 0.87
N SER A 146 55.12 9.45 0.66
CA SER A 146 56.50 9.94 0.70
C SER A 146 57.04 9.77 2.12
N HIS A 147 58.04 8.90 2.26
CA HIS A 147 58.89 8.84 3.43
C HIS A 147 59.60 10.19 3.60
N PHE A 148 59.18 11.00 4.57
CA PHE A 148 60.05 12.01 5.17
C PHE A 148 60.86 11.31 6.26
N SER A 149 62.14 11.07 5.98
CA SER A 149 63.14 10.67 6.97
C SER A 149 63.72 11.93 7.58
N THR A 150 63.41 12.19 8.85
CA THR A 150 64.13 13.14 9.71
C THR A 150 65.37 12.47 10.27
N ALA A 151 66.55 12.92 9.83
CA ALA A 151 67.78 13.08 10.61
C ALA A 151 68.83 13.78 9.72
#